data_AF-A0A353RAJ2-F1
#
_entry.id   AF-A0A353RAJ2-F1
#
_cell.length_a   1.000
_cell.length_b   1.000
_cell.length_c   1.000
_cell.angle_alpha   90.00
_cell.angle_beta   90.00
_cell.angle_gamma   90.00
#
_symmetry.space_group_name_H-M   'P 1'
#
loop_
_entity.id
_entity.type
_entity.pdbx_description
1 polymer ?
#
loop_
_entity_poly.entity_id
_entity_poly.type
_entity_poly.pdbx_seq_one_letter_code
_entity_poly.pdbx_strand_id
1 'polypeptide(L)'
;MKKLILLPLLLLVVQLSIGQQKAHILSLKDSSSFSFVLLPDVQNYVKYDYNQPALELLTAWIADNVSNLNIKAALCTGDLVDQNECLVPPFPRFGN
;
A
#
# COMPACT_ATOMS: atom_id res chain seq x y z
N MET A 1 -39.67 -22.62 5.93
CA MET A 1 -38.79 -22.22 4.81
C MET A 1 -37.71 -21.21 5.22
N LYS A 2 -38.02 -20.07 5.86
CA LYS A 2 -37.00 -19.07 6.29
C LYS A 2 -35.92 -19.66 7.22
N LYS A 3 -36.32 -20.51 8.18
CA LYS A 3 -35.40 -21.22 9.09
C LYS A 3 -34.45 -22.20 8.38
N LEU A 4 -34.82 -22.70 7.20
CA LEU A 4 -33.99 -23.62 6.41
C LEU A 4 -32.88 -22.88 5.64
N ILE A 5 -33.06 -21.58 5.35
CA ILE A 5 -32.08 -20.71 4.68
C ILE A 5 -31.09 -20.11 5.69
N LEU A 6 -31.51 -19.93 6.94
CA LEU A 6 -30.68 -19.38 8.03
C LEU A 6 -29.49 -20.28 8.38
N LEU A 7 -29.63 -21.60 8.30
CA LEU A 7 -28.57 -22.55 8.63
C LEU A 7 -27.38 -22.52 7.64
N PRO A 8 -27.56 -22.61 6.30
CA PRO A 8 -26.45 -22.49 5.36
C PRO A 8 -25.83 -21.09 5.36
N LEU A 9 -26.62 -20.04 5.60
CA LEU A 9 -26.10 -18.67 5.72
C LEU A 9 -25.18 -18.53 6.95
N LEU A 10 -25.56 -19.11 8.09
CA LEU A 10 -24.74 -19.11 9.29
C LEU A 10 -23.44 -19.90 9.08
N LEU A 11 -23.51 -21.07 8.44
CA LEU A 11 -22.35 -21.87 8.08
C LEU A 11 -21.39 -21.09 7.16
N LEU A 12 -21.90 -20.35 6.19
CA LEU A 12 -21.09 -19.52 5.30
C LEU A 12 -20.34 -18.41 6.06
N VAL A 13 -20.99 -17.74 7.02
CA VAL A 13 -20.37 -16.70 7.84
C VAL A 13 -19.25 -17.25 8.74
N VAL A 14 -19.44 -18.46 9.29
CA VAL A 14 -18.41 -19.13 10.10
C VAL A 14 -17.18 -19.48 9.23
N GLN A 15 -17.39 -19.97 8.01
CA GLN A 15 -16.31 -20.29 7.07
C GLN A 15 -15.51 -19.04 6.68
N LEU A 16 -16.18 -17.90 6.43
CA LEU A 16 -15.53 -16.61 6.13
C LEU A 16 -14.69 -16.09 7.31
N SER A 17 -15.11 -16.36 8.54
CA SER A 17 -14.38 -15.92 9.75
C SER A 17 -13.09 -16.71 9.97
N ILE A 18 -13.07 -18.00 9.63
CA ILE A 18 -11.88 -18.87 9.78
C ILE A 18 -10.80 -18.52 8.72
N GLY A 19 -11.20 -17.99 7.56
CA GLY A 19 -10.27 -17.56 6.50
C GLY A 19 -9.57 -16.22 6.76
N GLN A 20 -9.95 -15.47 7.80
CA GLN A 20 -9.30 -14.21 8.15
C GLN A 20 -8.01 -14.47 8.92
N GLN A 21 -6.93 -14.78 8.19
CA GLN A 21 -5.61 -14.83 8.80
C GLN A 21 -5.09 -13.40 8.99
N LYS A 22 -4.81 -13.02 10.24
CA LYS A 22 -4.15 -11.74 10.52
C LYS A 22 -2.80 -11.74 9.79
N ALA A 23 -2.51 -10.64 9.09
CA ALA A 23 -1.22 -10.46 8.45
C ALA A 23 -0.09 -10.74 9.45
N HIS A 24 0.92 -11.48 9.01
CA HIS A 24 2.05 -11.82 9.86
C HIS A 24 2.75 -10.53 10.31
N ILE A 25 2.80 -10.28 11.62
CA ILE A 25 3.49 -9.12 12.19
C ILE A 25 4.98 -9.34 11.94
N LEU A 26 5.58 -8.44 11.16
CA LEU A 26 7.01 -8.49 10.87
C LEU A 26 7.79 -7.98 12.09
N SER A 27 8.97 -8.55 12.32
CA SER A 27 9.87 -8.10 13.38
C SER A 27 11.31 -8.19 12.90
N LEU A 28 12.18 -7.37 13.48
CA LEU A 28 13.61 -7.44 13.23
C LEU A 28 14.19 -8.71 13.85
N LYS A 29 15.08 -9.38 13.10
CA LYS A 29 15.85 -10.50 13.64
C LYS A 29 16.81 -10.04 14.76
N ASP A 30 17.36 -8.83 14.63
CA ASP A 30 18.21 -8.18 15.62
C ASP A 30 17.52 -6.89 16.09
N SER A 31 17.24 -6.80 17.39
CA SER A 31 16.54 -5.67 18.00
C SER A 31 17.34 -4.36 18.01
N SER A 32 18.66 -4.42 17.79
CA SER A 32 19.52 -3.23 17.69
C SER A 32 19.55 -2.60 16.28
N SER A 33 19.04 -3.32 15.28
CA SER A 33 19.01 -2.86 13.89
C SER A 33 17.91 -1.82 13.64
N PHE A 34 18.00 -1.13 12.50
CA PHE A 34 17.00 -0.19 12.04
C PHE A 34 16.76 -0.35 10.54
N SER A 35 15.65 0.20 10.04
CA SER A 35 15.24 0.08 8.65
C SER A 35 15.01 1.43 7.99
N PHE A 36 15.25 1.48 6.68
CA PHE A 36 14.76 2.53 5.80
C PHE A 36 13.81 1.91 4.78
N VAL A 37 12.75 2.63 4.42
CA VAL A 37 11.84 2.23 3.34
C VAL A 37 12.13 3.10 2.13
N LEU A 38 12.41 2.48 0.98
CA LEU A 38 12.63 3.18 -0.28
C LEU A 38 11.37 3.05 -1.15
N LEU A 39 10.78 4.19 -1.52
CA LEU A 39 9.64 4.28 -2.42
C LEU A 39 10.14 4.74 -3.79
N PRO A 40 10.33 3.82 -4.76
CA PRO A 40 10.72 4.20 -6.10
C PRO A 40 9.53 4.84 -6.83
N ASP A 41 9.81 5.96 -7.50
CA ASP A 41 8.96 6.60 -8.51
C ASP A 41 7.45 6.69 -8.17
N VAL A 42 7.10 7.68 -7.35
CA VAL A 42 5.71 7.88 -6.90
C VAL A 42 4.87 8.72 -7.87
N GLN A 43 5.45 9.25 -8.95
CA GLN A 43 4.80 10.21 -9.85
C GLN A 43 3.44 9.73 -10.36
N ASN A 44 3.35 8.44 -10.67
CA ASN A 44 2.16 7.82 -11.23
C ASN A 44 1.06 7.61 -10.16
N TYR A 45 1.44 7.39 -8.90
CA TYR A 45 0.49 7.28 -7.80
C TYR A 45 -0.06 8.64 -7.38
N VAL A 46 0.72 9.70 -7.54
CA VAL A 46 0.29 11.07 -7.22
C VAL A 46 -0.64 11.62 -8.30
N LYS A 47 -0.32 11.43 -9.58
CA LYS A 47 -1.05 12.04 -10.70
C LYS A 47 -2.44 11.46 -10.94
N TYR A 48 -2.57 10.14 -10.90
CA TYR A 48 -3.82 9.48 -11.27
C TYR A 48 -4.59 9.06 -10.03
N ASP A 49 -5.82 9.54 -9.91
CA ASP A 49 -6.73 9.25 -8.80
C ASP A 49 -6.92 7.75 -8.55
N TYR A 50 -7.02 6.95 -9.60
CA TYR A 50 -7.16 5.49 -9.49
C TYR A 50 -5.91 4.79 -8.91
N ASN A 51 -4.74 5.43 -8.96
CA ASN A 51 -3.50 4.92 -8.38
C ASN A 51 -3.21 5.46 -6.97
N GLN A 52 -3.87 6.55 -6.54
CA GLN A 52 -3.67 7.14 -5.21
C GLN A 52 -3.91 6.15 -4.06
N PRO A 53 -4.93 5.26 -4.11
CA PRO A 53 -5.13 4.25 -3.07
C PRO A 53 -3.92 3.32 -2.86
N ALA A 54 -3.08 3.11 -3.88
CA ALA A 54 -1.88 2.31 -3.73
C ALA A 54 -0.83 3.05 -2.86
N LEU A 55 -0.63 4.35 -3.09
CA LEU A 55 0.27 5.16 -2.26
C LEU A 55 -0.25 5.33 -0.84
N GLU A 56 -1.57 5.48 -0.67
CA GLU A 56 -2.21 5.48 0.66
C GLU A 56 -1.97 4.16 1.38
N LEU A 57 -2.13 3.02 0.70
CA LEU A 57 -1.87 1.70 1.30
C LEU A 57 -0.40 1.53 1.69
N LEU A 58 0.53 1.96 0.83
CA LEU A 58 1.97 1.89 1.11
C LEU A 58 2.34 2.73 2.33
N THR A 59 1.87 3.98 2.39
CA THR A 59 2.16 4.89 3.51
C THR A 59 1.49 4.42 4.81
N ALA A 60 0.27 3.90 4.74
CA ALA A 60 -0.42 3.29 5.88
C ALA A 60 0.31 2.05 6.41
N TRP A 61 0.81 1.19 5.53
CA TRP A 61 1.61 0.04 5.91
C TRP A 61 2.92 0.46 6.59
N ILE A 62 3.61 1.47 6.06
CA ILE A 62 4.83 2.01 6.68
C ILE A 62 4.50 2.52 8.09
N ALA A 63 3.43 3.30 8.24
CA ALA A 63 2.98 3.85 9.52
C ALA A 63 2.68 2.76 10.55
N ASP A 64 1.99 1.69 10.15
CA ASP A 64 1.67 0.55 11.01
C ASP A 64 2.92 -0.25 11.45
N ASN A 65 4.00 -0.19 10.66
CA ASN A 65 5.21 -0.98 10.90
C ASN A 65 6.39 -0.17 11.47
N VAL A 66 6.23 1.14 11.74
CA VAL A 66 7.32 2.00 12.25
C VAL A 66 7.96 1.43 13.50
N SER A 67 7.15 1.03 14.49
CA SER A 67 7.62 0.47 15.75
C SER A 67 8.21 -0.93 15.60
N ASN A 68 7.50 -1.81 14.88
CA ASN A 68 7.87 -3.22 14.71
C ASN A 68 9.19 -3.42 13.94
N LEU A 69 9.48 -2.53 12.99
CA LEU A 69 10.65 -2.62 12.12
C LEU A 69 11.71 -1.54 12.39
N ASN A 70 11.54 -0.73 13.44
CA ASN A 70 12.41 0.38 13.79
C ASN A 70 12.73 1.28 12.56
N ILE A 71 11.68 1.66 11.83
CA ILE A 71 11.81 2.44 10.59
C ILE A 71 12.22 3.87 10.97
N LYS A 72 13.34 4.35 10.40
CA LYS A 72 13.86 5.70 10.67
C LYS A 72 13.47 6.71 9.61
N ALA A 73 13.25 6.27 8.38
CA ALA A 73 12.78 7.11 7.29
C ALA A 73 12.09 6.29 6.20
N ALA A 74 11.16 6.95 5.50
CA ALA A 74 10.69 6.56 4.19
C ALA A 74 11.24 7.57 3.17
N LEU A 75 11.93 7.08 2.14
CA LEU A 75 12.66 7.88 1.17
C LEU A 75 12.03 7.71 -0.21
N CYS A 76 11.59 8.81 -0.82
CA CYS A 76 11.22 8.82 -2.23
C CYS A 76 12.45 9.19 -3.07
N THR A 77 12.73 8.45 -4.14
CA THR A 77 13.96 8.59 -4.93
C THR A 77 13.98 9.78 -5.90
N GLY A 78 12.93 10.60 -5.92
CA GLY A 78 12.70 11.63 -6.93
C GLY A 78 11.35 11.41 -7.62
N ASP A 79 11.14 12.07 -8.75
CA ASP A 79 9.95 11.94 -9.61
C ASP A 79 8.65 11.91 -8.78
N LEU A 80 8.41 13.02 -8.08
CA LEU A 80 7.19 13.17 -7.27
C LEU A 80 5.97 13.52 -8.11
N VAL A 81 6.18 14.13 -9.28
CA VAL A 81 5.14 14.64 -10.17
C VAL A 81 5.40 14.16 -11.60
N ASP A 82 4.38 13.63 -12.27
CA ASP A 82 4.51 13.24 -13.68
C ASP A 82 4.23 14.44 -14.58
N GLN A 83 5.28 14.91 -15.25
CA GLN A 83 5.26 16.03 -16.21
C GLN A 83 4.93 17.41 -15.60
N ASN A 84 5.13 17.64 -14.29
CA ASN A 84 4.87 18.94 -13.64
C ASN A 84 3.47 19.53 -13.97
N GLU A 85 2.42 18.71 -13.89
CA GLU A 85 1.04 19.13 -14.23
C GLU A 85 0.82 19.53 -15.69
N CYS A 86 1.75 19.20 -16.59
CA CYS A 86 1.57 19.44 -18.01
C CYS A 86 0.50 18.50 -18.56
N LEU A 87 -0.67 19.06 -18.88
CA LEU A 87 -1.81 18.33 -19.46
C LEU A 87 -1.51 17.76 -20.86
N VAL A 88 -0.61 18.43 -21.59
CA VAL A 88 -0.21 18.05 -22.94
C VAL A 88 1.30 17.77 -22.90
N PRO A 89 1.74 16.52 -23.05
CA PRO A 89 3.18 16.23 -23.05
C PRO A 89 3.85 17.06 -24.16
N PRO A 90 4.95 17.77 -23.86
CA PRO A 90 5.68 18.48 -24.90
C PRO A 90 6.19 17.44 -25.91
N PHE A 91 5.63 17.47 -27.12
CA PHE A 91 6.22 16.81 -28.26
C PHE A 91 7.14 17.82 -28.99
N PRO A 92 8.39 17.43 -29.32
CA PRO A 92 9.03 16.14 -29.06
C PRO A 92 9.65 16.07 -27.65
N ARG A 93 9.49 14.91 -26.99
CA ARG A 93 10.29 14.54 -25.81
C ARG A 93 11.73 14.39 -26.28
N PHE A 94 12.56 15.40 -25.99
CA PHE A 94 13.99 15.48 -26.30
C PHE A 94 14.32 15.73 -27.78
N GLY A 95 14.72 16.97 -28.09
CA GLY A 95 15.53 17.32 -29.26
C GLY A 95 14.78 17.49 -30.58
N ASN A 96 15.16 18.52 -31.32
CA ASN A 96 15.05 18.56 -32.78
C ASN A 96 15.93 17.46 -33.40
#